data_AF-A0A1B8UPI0-F1
#
_entry.id   AF-A0A1B8UPI0-F1
#
_cell.length_a   1.000
_cell.length_b   1.000
_cell.length_c   1.000
_cell.angle_alpha   90.00
_cell.angle_beta   90.00
_cell.angle_gamma   90.00
#
_symmetry.space_group_name_H-M   'P 1'
#
loop_
_entity.id
_entity.type
_entity.pdbx_description
1 polymer ?
#
loop_
_entity_poly.entity_id
_entity_poly.type
_entity_poly.pdbx_seq_one_letter_code
_entity_poly.pdbx_strand_id
1 'polypeptide(L)'
;MKHYRVSAFVFFILSLVTGCIPRSSVPELINTPATITLTPTDPFQGEAAKLKPFLGNMTGAFILRYDSNGKKTQVNLDIEIWNYGKKVKSVGGIGDIFFTPNKEDRKEIELIISIDTVAVLGQDNMNHIKIGIVHESGTTLYGLSPPTDHKVMGRGIISYHEPQSFIAQGTIRVWGMQMTSANHMITADFSQESLSKVEQAILFTLRFDD
;
A
#
# COMPACT_ATOMS: atom_id res chain seq x y z
N MET A 1 -98.54 -8.10 22.46
CA MET A 1 -97.65 -8.93 21.62
C MET A 1 -96.23 -8.68 22.10
N LYS A 2 -95.69 -9.53 23.00
CA LYS A 2 -94.85 -10.72 22.77
C LYS A 2 -93.50 -10.43 22.05
N HIS A 3 -92.45 -10.86 22.75
CA HIS A 3 -91.00 -10.68 22.65
C HIS A 3 -90.28 -11.00 21.33
N TYR A 4 -88.95 -10.70 21.39
CA TYR A 4 -87.81 -11.18 20.60
C TYR A 4 -87.42 -10.23 19.44
N ARG A 5 -86.13 -9.94 19.17
CA ARG A 5 -84.90 -10.67 19.48
C ARG A 5 -83.69 -9.77 19.25
N VAL A 6 -82.67 -9.94 20.09
CA VAL A 6 -81.29 -9.51 19.86
C VAL A 6 -80.80 -10.04 18.51
N SER A 7 -80.15 -9.19 17.70
CA SER A 7 -79.18 -9.65 16.72
C SER A 7 -77.95 -8.75 16.82
N ALA A 8 -76.96 -9.26 17.55
CA ALA A 8 -75.60 -8.79 17.53
C ALA A 8 -75.05 -8.88 16.10
N PHE A 9 -74.60 -7.75 15.55
CA PHE A 9 -73.65 -7.76 14.45
C PHE A 9 -72.56 -6.74 14.76
N VAL A 10 -71.59 -7.26 15.52
CA VAL A 10 -70.15 -7.03 15.42
C VAL A 10 -69.76 -5.89 14.46
N PHE A 11 -69.60 -4.68 14.98
CA PHE A 11 -68.66 -3.70 14.44
C PHE A 11 -67.54 -3.51 15.47
N PHE A 12 -66.74 -4.57 15.60
CA PHE A 12 -65.49 -4.55 16.34
C PHE A 12 -64.41 -3.92 15.45
N ILE A 13 -63.84 -2.82 15.95
CA ILE A 13 -62.46 -2.37 15.71
C ILE A 13 -62.13 -1.95 14.28
N LEU A 14 -62.41 -0.69 13.98
CA LEU A 14 -61.70 0.09 12.96
C LEU A 14 -60.87 1.18 13.66
N SER A 15 -59.83 0.79 14.39
CA SER A 15 -58.81 1.69 14.92
C SER A 15 -57.63 0.84 15.37
N LEU A 16 -56.65 0.66 14.46
CA LEU A 16 -55.22 0.36 14.70
C LEU A 16 -54.61 -0.17 13.39
N VAL A 17 -54.59 0.66 12.36
CA VAL A 17 -53.61 0.51 11.26
C VAL A 17 -52.98 1.86 10.97
N THR A 18 -52.46 2.52 12.01
CA THR A 18 -51.27 3.34 11.83
C THR A 18 -50.10 2.36 11.79
N GLY A 19 -49.92 1.72 10.63
CA GLY A 19 -48.69 1.01 10.35
C GLY A 19 -47.55 2.00 10.48
N CYS A 20 -46.68 1.79 11.46
CA CYS A 20 -45.33 2.32 11.40
C CYS A 20 -44.75 1.80 10.10
N ILE A 21 -44.65 2.66 9.10
CA ILE A 21 -43.78 2.42 7.95
C ILE A 21 -42.41 2.14 8.58
N PRO A 22 -41.82 0.94 8.43
CA PRO A 22 -40.45 0.76 8.81
C PRO A 22 -39.69 1.77 7.94
N ARG A 23 -39.10 2.78 8.58
CA ARG A 23 -38.07 3.59 7.92
C ARG A 23 -37.14 2.56 7.32
N SER A 24 -37.13 2.48 5.99
CA SER A 24 -36.12 1.74 5.26
C SER A 24 -34.81 2.26 5.82
N SER A 25 -34.17 1.45 6.67
CA SER A 25 -32.78 1.65 7.01
C SER A 25 -32.08 1.48 5.68
N VAL A 26 -31.85 2.60 4.99
CA VAL A 26 -30.71 2.72 4.09
C VAL A 26 -29.60 2.01 4.85
N PRO A 27 -29.01 0.93 4.30
CA PRO A 27 -27.89 0.27 4.97
C PRO A 27 -26.93 1.41 5.25
N GLU A 28 -26.73 1.71 6.52
CA GLU A 28 -25.68 2.62 6.94
C GLU A 28 -24.45 2.01 6.29
N LEU A 29 -23.93 2.67 5.25
CA LEU A 29 -22.75 2.19 4.55
C LEU A 29 -21.69 2.17 5.63
N ILE A 30 -21.44 0.99 6.20
CA ILE A 30 -20.41 0.82 7.21
C ILE A 30 -19.15 1.16 6.44
N ASN A 31 -18.70 2.41 6.59
CA ASN A 31 -17.45 2.93 6.05
C ASN A 31 -16.33 2.19 6.77
N THR A 32 -16.17 0.92 6.41
CA THR A 32 -15.02 0.13 6.77
C THR A 32 -13.85 0.80 6.06
N PRO A 33 -12.84 1.29 6.81
CA PRO A 33 -11.74 1.98 6.19
C PRO A 33 -11.06 1.02 5.20
N ALA A 34 -10.67 1.55 4.04
CA ALA A 34 -10.00 0.75 3.04
C ALA A 34 -8.74 0.09 3.66
N THR A 35 -8.43 -1.11 3.19
CA THR A 35 -7.27 -1.86 3.65
C THR A 35 -6.34 -2.11 2.48
N ILE A 36 -5.05 -2.16 2.78
CA ILE A 36 -4.03 -2.62 1.83
C ILE A 36 -3.30 -3.80 2.44
N THR A 37 -3.20 -4.88 1.67
CA THR A 37 -2.44 -6.06 2.04
C THR A 37 -1.18 -6.12 1.20
N LEU A 38 -0.04 -6.27 1.87
CA LEU A 38 1.27 -6.48 1.28
C LEU A 38 1.67 -7.93 1.49
N THR A 39 1.90 -8.68 0.41
CA THR A 39 2.34 -10.07 0.46
C THR A 39 3.73 -10.18 -0.20
N PRO A 40 4.79 -10.49 0.55
CA PRO A 40 6.12 -10.72 -0.05
C PRO A 40 6.07 -11.82 -1.11
N THR A 41 6.78 -11.62 -2.23
CA THR A 41 6.86 -12.59 -3.33
C THR A 41 8.27 -12.64 -3.91
N ASP A 42 8.55 -13.67 -4.71
CA ASP A 42 9.82 -13.81 -5.43
C ASP A 42 9.79 -12.93 -6.71
N PRO A 43 10.66 -11.90 -6.84
CA PRO A 43 10.71 -11.01 -8.01
C PRO A 43 11.07 -11.73 -9.32
N PHE A 44 11.51 -12.99 -9.26
CA PHE A 44 11.98 -13.76 -10.41
C PHE A 44 11.01 -14.87 -10.83
N GLN A 45 9.78 -14.84 -10.33
CA GLN A 45 8.70 -15.74 -10.72
C GLN A 45 7.55 -14.98 -11.40
N GLY A 46 6.65 -15.71 -12.06
CA GLY A 46 5.48 -15.13 -12.72
C GLY A 46 5.81 -14.11 -13.82
N GLU A 47 4.92 -13.15 -14.01
CA GLU A 47 5.05 -12.08 -15.02
C GLU A 47 6.23 -11.14 -14.73
N ALA A 48 6.61 -11.00 -13.46
CA ALA A 48 7.75 -10.21 -13.01
C ALA A 48 9.10 -10.72 -13.50
N ALA A 49 9.22 -12.03 -13.79
CA ALA A 49 10.49 -12.66 -14.18
C ALA A 49 11.15 -12.01 -15.41
N LYS A 50 10.36 -11.40 -16.31
CA LYS A 50 10.88 -10.67 -17.49
C LYS A 50 11.69 -9.42 -17.12
N LEU A 51 11.52 -8.90 -15.91
CA LEU A 51 12.28 -7.77 -15.40
C LEU A 51 13.67 -8.16 -14.89
N LYS A 52 13.93 -9.45 -14.65
CA LYS A 52 15.19 -9.97 -14.09
C LYS A 52 16.47 -9.37 -14.70
N PRO A 53 16.61 -9.20 -16.04
CA PRO A 53 17.83 -8.63 -16.63
C PRO A 53 18.09 -7.17 -16.24
N PHE A 54 17.07 -6.47 -15.76
CA PHE A 54 17.12 -5.06 -15.39
C PHE A 54 17.21 -4.85 -13.89
N LEU A 55 16.99 -5.88 -13.07
CA LEU A 55 17.06 -5.78 -11.61
C LEU A 55 18.50 -6.08 -11.15
N GLY A 56 18.86 -5.63 -9.96
CA GLY A 56 20.15 -5.99 -9.39
C GLY A 56 20.06 -6.45 -7.95
N ASN A 57 21.13 -6.28 -7.18
CA ASN A 57 21.36 -7.16 -6.04
C ASN A 57 20.46 -6.84 -4.83
N MET A 58 20.02 -5.60 -4.67
CA MET A 58 19.08 -5.22 -3.62
C MET A 58 17.68 -5.11 -4.22
N THR A 59 17.09 -6.27 -4.49
CA THR A 59 15.75 -6.39 -5.07
C THR A 59 14.80 -7.03 -4.06
N GLY A 60 13.58 -6.50 -3.96
CA GLY A 60 12.45 -7.18 -3.35
C GLY A 60 11.18 -6.98 -4.17
N ALA A 61 10.23 -7.89 -4.00
CA ALA A 61 8.91 -7.80 -4.61
C ALA A 61 7.82 -8.13 -3.61
N PHE A 62 6.64 -7.53 -3.82
CA PHE A 62 5.45 -7.83 -3.06
C PHE A 62 4.20 -7.56 -3.87
N ILE A 63 3.18 -8.38 -3.64
CA ILE A 63 1.84 -8.16 -4.15
C ILE A 63 1.15 -7.16 -3.21
N LEU A 64 0.67 -6.05 -3.77
CA LEU A 64 -0.21 -5.11 -3.09
C LEU A 64 -1.64 -5.35 -3.54
N ARG A 65 -2.51 -5.65 -2.57
CA ARG A 65 -3.96 -5.76 -2.79
C ARG A 65 -4.69 -4.69 -2.00
N TYR A 66 -5.38 -3.80 -2.72
CA TYR A 66 -6.21 -2.74 -2.18
C TYR A 66 -7.67 -3.17 -2.12
N ASP A 67 -8.23 -3.20 -0.92
CA ASP A 67 -9.63 -3.53 -0.67
C ASP A 67 -10.34 -2.31 -0.08
N SER A 68 -11.21 -1.69 -0.89
CA SER A 68 -12.02 -0.54 -0.49
C SER A 68 -13.50 -0.80 -0.73
N ASN A 69 -14.30 -0.68 0.33
CA ASN A 69 -15.74 -0.54 0.26
C ASN A 69 -16.11 0.94 0.11
N GLY A 70 -15.82 1.56 -1.03
CA GLY A 70 -16.10 3.00 -1.20
C GLY A 70 -15.36 3.67 -2.36
N LYS A 71 -15.16 4.99 -2.24
CA LYS A 71 -14.44 5.82 -3.22
C LYS A 71 -12.99 5.35 -3.34
N LYS A 72 -12.50 5.17 -4.57
CA LYS A 72 -11.09 4.88 -4.85
C LYS A 72 -10.22 6.03 -4.34
N THR A 73 -9.28 5.71 -3.46
CA THR A 73 -8.23 6.62 -2.97
C THR A 73 -7.00 6.44 -3.84
N GLN A 74 -6.35 7.54 -4.19
CA GLN A 74 -5.11 7.49 -4.96
C GLN A 74 -3.99 6.96 -4.05
N VAL A 75 -3.27 5.93 -4.52
CA VAL A 75 -2.16 5.33 -3.76
C VAL A 75 -0.85 5.70 -4.41
N ASN A 76 -0.10 6.61 -3.79
CA ASN A 76 1.22 7.01 -4.27
C ASN A 76 2.31 6.20 -3.58
N LEU A 77 3.40 5.97 -4.29
CA LEU A 77 4.63 5.39 -3.74
C LEU A 77 5.68 6.49 -3.67
N ASP A 78 5.96 6.99 -2.47
CA ASP A 78 6.99 7.99 -2.22
C ASP A 78 8.34 7.33 -1.87
N ILE A 79 9.43 8.03 -2.18
CA ILE A 79 10.81 7.58 -1.93
C ILE A 79 11.47 8.59 -1.00
N GLU A 80 11.89 8.11 0.17
CA GLU A 80 12.41 8.92 1.25
C GLU A 80 13.85 8.56 1.56
N ILE A 81 14.70 9.57 1.74
CA ILE A 81 16.04 9.41 2.29
C ILE A 81 15.98 9.72 3.79
N TRP A 82 16.52 8.81 4.58
CA TRP A 82 16.61 8.88 6.02
C TRP A 82 18.07 8.84 6.46
N ASN A 83 18.46 9.70 7.39
CA ASN A 83 19.76 9.67 8.05
C ASN A 83 19.54 9.62 9.57
N TYR A 84 20.26 8.74 10.25
CA TYR A 84 20.21 8.58 11.71
C TYR A 84 18.78 8.52 12.26
N GLY A 85 17.95 7.68 11.63
CA GLY A 85 16.55 7.47 12.01
C GLY A 85 15.59 8.62 11.71
N LYS A 86 15.99 9.62 10.92
CA LYS A 86 15.12 10.75 10.57
C LYS A 86 15.05 10.95 9.06
N LYS A 87 13.84 11.18 8.54
CA LYS A 87 13.63 11.64 7.16
C LYS A 87 14.37 12.96 6.94
N VAL A 88 15.27 13.00 5.97
CA VAL A 88 16.00 14.21 5.57
C VAL A 88 15.53 14.76 4.23
N LYS A 89 15.02 13.91 3.33
CA LYS A 89 14.58 14.34 1.99
C LYS A 89 13.55 13.37 1.40
N SER A 90 12.66 13.89 0.55
CA SER A 90 11.90 13.09 -0.42
C SER A 90 12.53 13.27 -1.80
N VAL A 91 12.79 12.18 -2.51
CA VAL A 91 13.54 12.19 -3.78
C VAL A 91 12.71 11.83 -5.00
N GLY A 92 11.41 11.66 -4.82
CA GLY A 92 10.47 11.37 -5.89
C GLY A 92 9.49 10.28 -5.47
N GLY A 93 8.79 9.74 -6.46
CA GLY A 93 7.79 8.72 -6.25
C GLY A 93 7.03 8.40 -7.54
N ILE A 94 6.10 7.46 -7.43
CA ILE A 94 5.13 7.13 -8.48
C ILE A 94 3.75 7.55 -7.98
N GLY A 95 3.08 8.38 -8.79
CA GLY A 95 1.70 8.74 -8.55
C GLY A 95 0.75 7.61 -8.95
N ASP A 96 -0.26 7.34 -8.12
CA ASP A 96 -1.29 6.30 -8.31
C ASP A 96 -0.76 4.97 -8.89
N ILE A 97 -0.14 4.13 -8.06
CA ILE A 97 0.41 2.84 -8.50
C ILE A 97 -0.67 1.85 -8.98
N PHE A 98 -1.94 2.10 -8.64
CA PHE A 98 -3.11 1.35 -9.15
C PHE A 98 -3.78 2.06 -10.34
N PHE A 99 -3.09 3.00 -10.99
CA PHE A 99 -3.65 3.71 -12.14
C PHE A 99 -3.92 2.75 -13.31
N THR A 100 -5.09 2.94 -13.90
CA THR A 100 -5.55 2.24 -15.10
C THR A 100 -6.22 3.23 -16.06
N PRO A 101 -5.77 3.32 -17.32
CA PRO A 101 -6.35 4.26 -18.28
C PRO A 101 -7.83 3.96 -18.62
N ASN A 102 -8.25 2.68 -18.52
CA ASN A 102 -9.57 2.23 -18.96
C ASN A 102 -10.65 2.20 -17.87
N LYS A 103 -10.40 2.78 -16.69
CA LYS A 103 -11.33 2.82 -15.53
C LYS A 103 -11.75 1.45 -14.97
N GLU A 104 -11.07 0.37 -15.32
CA GLU A 104 -11.20 -0.89 -14.58
C GLU A 104 -10.58 -0.72 -13.19
N ASP A 105 -11.32 -1.06 -12.14
CA ASP A 105 -10.82 -0.95 -10.78
C ASP A 105 -9.73 -1.99 -10.53
N ARG A 106 -8.48 -1.60 -10.77
CA ARG A 106 -7.33 -2.41 -10.40
C ARG A 106 -7.18 -2.42 -8.88
N LYS A 107 -7.37 -3.60 -8.31
CA LYS A 107 -7.23 -3.85 -6.87
C LYS A 107 -5.92 -4.54 -6.52
N GLU A 108 -5.21 -5.10 -7.49
CA GLU A 108 -4.01 -5.88 -7.23
C GLU A 108 -2.89 -5.50 -8.21
N ILE A 109 -1.67 -5.36 -7.70
CA ILE A 109 -0.44 -5.22 -8.47
C ILE A 109 0.66 -6.00 -7.81
N GLU A 110 1.64 -6.45 -8.59
CA GLU A 110 2.94 -6.82 -8.07
C GLU A 110 3.89 -5.62 -8.22
N LEU A 111 4.48 -5.19 -7.11
CA LEU A 111 5.45 -4.10 -7.05
C LEU A 111 6.84 -4.69 -6.81
N ILE A 112 7.78 -4.36 -7.69
CA ILE A 112 9.19 -4.75 -7.58
C ILE A 112 10.01 -3.50 -7.33
N ILE A 113 10.86 -3.52 -6.33
CA ILE A 113 11.79 -2.44 -6.04
C ILE A 113 13.21 -3.00 -6.06
N SER A 114 14.07 -2.38 -6.86
CA SER A 114 15.48 -2.73 -6.97
C SER A 114 16.32 -1.48 -6.78
N ILE A 115 17.37 -1.57 -5.97
CA ILE A 115 18.40 -0.53 -5.87
C ILE A 115 19.75 -1.12 -6.22
N ASP A 116 20.37 -0.53 -7.24
CA ASP A 116 21.77 -0.75 -7.57
C ASP A 116 22.56 0.49 -7.22
N THR A 117 23.78 0.31 -6.73
CA THR A 117 24.70 1.44 -6.62
C THR A 117 25.83 1.24 -7.60
N VAL A 118 25.96 2.17 -8.52
CA VAL A 118 27.04 2.15 -9.51
C VAL A 118 28.10 3.13 -9.05
N ALA A 119 29.33 2.64 -8.95
CA ALA A 119 30.50 3.48 -8.78
C ALA A 119 30.89 4.03 -10.15
N VAL A 120 30.75 5.34 -10.34
CA VAL A 120 31.18 6.01 -11.56
C VAL A 120 32.56 6.63 -11.30
N LEU A 121 33.54 6.29 -12.12
CA LEU A 121 34.90 6.83 -12.01
C LEU A 121 34.87 8.37 -12.06
N GLY A 122 35.31 9.01 -10.97
CA GLY A 122 35.36 10.48 -10.85
C GLY A 122 34.05 11.14 -10.40
N GLN A 123 33.03 10.37 -10.02
CA GLN A 123 31.79 10.88 -9.41
C GLN A 123 31.46 10.14 -8.13
N ASP A 124 30.65 10.77 -7.28
CA ASP A 124 30.07 10.11 -6.12
C ASP A 124 29.19 8.95 -6.57
N ASN A 125 29.11 7.92 -5.72
CA ASN A 125 28.29 6.75 -5.98
C ASN A 125 26.82 7.16 -6.20
N MET A 126 26.18 6.60 -7.22
CA MET A 126 24.75 6.85 -7.48
C MET A 126 23.93 5.61 -7.18
N ASN A 127 22.81 5.81 -6.50
CA ASN A 127 21.81 4.77 -6.28
C ASN A 127 20.82 4.80 -7.44
N HIS A 128 20.92 3.83 -8.35
CA HIS A 128 19.93 3.57 -9.39
C HIS A 128 18.76 2.80 -8.80
N ILE A 129 17.68 3.52 -8.54
CA ILE A 129 16.41 2.96 -8.08
C ILE A 129 15.59 2.58 -9.30
N LYS A 130 15.08 1.36 -9.31
CA LYS A 130 14.18 0.82 -10.33
C LYS A 130 12.91 0.32 -9.67
N ILE A 131 11.76 0.70 -10.22
CA ILE A 131 10.45 0.33 -9.68
C ILE A 131 9.64 -0.30 -10.81
N GLY A 132 9.38 -1.60 -10.69
CA GLY A 132 8.53 -2.36 -11.59
C GLY A 132 7.11 -2.43 -11.05
N ILE A 133 6.11 -2.09 -11.86
CA ILE A 133 4.69 -2.33 -11.57
C ILE A 133 4.22 -3.37 -12.58
N VAL A 134 3.83 -4.54 -12.09
CA VAL A 134 3.41 -5.70 -12.87
C VAL A 134 1.92 -5.95 -12.64
N HIS A 135 1.19 -6.14 -13.73
CA HIS A 135 -0.23 -6.45 -13.76
C HIS A 135 -0.54 -7.30 -15.01
N GLU A 136 -1.69 -7.98 -15.04
CA GLU A 136 -2.15 -8.76 -16.21
C GLU A 136 -2.21 -7.92 -17.50
N SER A 137 -2.56 -6.65 -17.37
CA SER A 137 -2.69 -5.72 -18.51
C SER A 137 -1.36 -5.17 -19.02
N GLY A 138 -0.23 -5.48 -18.36
CA GLY A 138 1.08 -5.00 -18.76
C GLY A 138 2.03 -4.72 -17.60
N THR A 139 3.27 -4.37 -17.97
CA THR A 139 4.35 -4.10 -17.02
C THR A 139 5.03 -2.79 -17.35
N THR A 140 5.27 -1.98 -16.33
CA THR A 140 6.00 -0.72 -16.43
C THR A 140 7.23 -0.76 -15.53
N LEU A 141 8.34 -0.18 -15.98
CA LEU A 141 9.57 -0.05 -15.21
C LEU A 141 9.99 1.42 -15.18
N TYR A 142 10.07 1.99 -13.98
CA TYR A 142 10.54 3.35 -13.73
C TYR A 142 11.96 3.32 -13.20
N GLY A 143 12.76 4.32 -13.56
CA GLY A 143 14.14 4.46 -13.08
C GLY A 143 14.42 5.89 -12.62
N LEU A 144 15.09 6.03 -11.48
CA LEU A 144 15.61 7.30 -11.00
C LEU A 144 16.96 7.08 -10.30
N SER A 145 17.79 8.12 -10.25
CA SER A 145 19.15 8.00 -9.71
C SER A 145 19.47 9.16 -8.77
N PRO A 146 18.94 9.16 -7.53
CA PRO A 146 19.32 10.18 -6.57
C PRO A 146 20.84 10.11 -6.27
N PRO A 147 21.48 11.27 -6.07
CA PRO A 147 22.88 11.31 -5.63
C PRO A 147 23.00 10.68 -4.23
N THR A 148 24.17 10.09 -3.95
CA THR A 148 24.50 9.55 -2.62
C THR A 148 25.64 10.35 -2.03
N ASP A 149 25.37 11.04 -0.92
CA ASP A 149 26.36 11.94 -0.32
C ASP A 149 27.42 11.21 0.54
N HIS A 150 27.39 9.88 0.61
CA HIS A 150 28.13 9.10 1.61
C HIS A 150 28.88 7.91 1.02
N LYS A 151 30.07 7.67 1.58
CA LYS A 151 30.85 6.45 1.32
C LYS A 151 30.13 5.27 1.97
N VAL A 152 29.65 4.33 1.16
CA VAL A 152 28.92 3.14 1.61
C VAL A 152 29.90 1.95 1.72
N MET A 153 29.97 1.33 2.89
CA MET A 153 30.71 0.08 3.12
C MET A 153 29.80 -1.15 3.14
N GLY A 154 28.57 -1.01 3.64
CA GLY A 154 27.60 -2.10 3.70
C GLY A 154 26.20 -1.66 3.27
N ARG A 155 25.44 -2.60 2.68
CA ARG A 155 24.01 -2.44 2.37
C ARG A 155 23.19 -3.65 2.81
N GLY A 156 21.95 -3.40 3.25
CA GLY A 156 21.02 -4.45 3.63
C GLY A 156 19.57 -4.08 3.30
N ILE A 157 18.74 -5.07 3.04
CA ILE A 157 17.31 -4.88 2.77
C ILE A 157 16.55 -4.72 4.09
N ILE A 158 15.55 -3.84 4.09
CA ILE A 158 14.50 -3.74 5.11
C ILE A 158 13.19 -4.11 4.43
N SER A 159 12.55 -5.19 4.86
CA SER A 159 11.31 -5.69 4.26
C SER A 159 10.50 -6.49 5.25
N TYR A 160 9.22 -6.70 4.96
CA TYR A 160 8.43 -7.70 5.67
C TYR A 160 8.74 -9.09 5.13
N HIS A 161 8.78 -10.09 6.02
CA HIS A 161 8.96 -11.50 5.65
C HIS A 161 7.63 -12.26 5.59
N GLU A 162 6.58 -11.71 6.21
CA GLU A 162 5.24 -12.27 6.20
C GLU A 162 4.22 -11.24 5.69
N PRO A 163 3.06 -11.69 5.17
CA PRO A 163 2.01 -10.79 4.74
C PRO A 163 1.60 -9.81 5.83
N GLN A 164 1.43 -8.55 5.48
CA GLN A 164 0.98 -7.49 6.37
C GLN A 164 -0.27 -6.83 5.83
N SER A 165 -1.22 -6.52 6.70
CA SER A 165 -2.40 -5.75 6.35
C SER A 165 -2.42 -4.44 7.14
N PHE A 166 -2.71 -3.36 6.44
CA PHE A 166 -2.76 -2.03 7.01
C PHE A 166 -4.07 -1.36 6.67
N ILE A 167 -4.49 -0.44 7.53
CA ILE A 167 -5.49 0.55 7.15
C ILE A 167 -4.84 1.48 6.12
N ALA A 168 -5.51 1.71 5.00
CA ALA A 168 -5.03 2.55 3.90
C ALA A 168 -5.16 4.05 4.23
N GLN A 169 -4.48 4.47 5.29
CA GLN A 169 -4.46 5.84 5.80
C GLN A 169 -3.05 6.21 6.25
N GLY A 170 -2.71 7.49 6.15
CA GLY A 170 -1.40 8.00 6.52
C GLY A 170 -0.28 7.48 5.61
N THR A 171 0.88 7.18 6.21
CA THR A 171 2.07 6.74 5.47
C THR A 171 2.50 5.36 5.94
N ILE A 172 2.66 4.42 5.01
CA ILE A 172 3.05 3.03 5.31
C ILE A 172 4.39 2.73 4.66
N ARG A 173 5.39 2.31 5.43
CA ARG A 173 6.67 1.83 4.89
C ARG A 173 6.51 0.40 4.39
N VAL A 174 6.92 0.15 3.15
CA VAL A 174 6.68 -1.13 2.47
C VAL A 174 7.96 -1.85 2.06
N TRP A 175 9.02 -1.10 1.76
CA TRP A 175 10.33 -1.64 1.42
C TRP A 175 11.41 -0.61 1.73
N GLY A 176 12.64 -1.05 1.97
CA GLY A 176 13.77 -0.14 2.11
C GLY A 176 15.11 -0.83 1.94
N MET A 177 16.13 0.01 1.83
CA MET A 177 17.53 -0.40 1.89
C MET A 177 18.24 0.46 2.93
N GLN A 178 18.89 -0.17 3.90
CA GLN A 178 19.82 0.49 4.80
C GLN A 178 21.23 0.48 4.21
N MET A 179 21.98 1.52 4.55
CA MET A 179 23.37 1.72 4.18
C MET A 179 24.15 2.14 5.42
N THR A 180 25.42 1.70 5.49
CA THR A 180 26.34 2.10 6.55
C THR A 180 27.73 2.32 6.00
N SER A 181 28.44 3.28 6.60
CA SER A 181 29.87 3.50 6.38
C SER A 181 30.76 2.63 7.26
N ALA A 182 30.18 1.88 8.21
CA ALA A 182 30.90 0.97 9.08
C ALA A 182 31.11 -0.42 8.47
N ASN A 183 32.03 -1.18 9.05
CA ASN A 183 32.32 -2.57 8.69
C ASN A 183 31.37 -3.61 9.33
N HIS A 184 30.27 -3.16 9.93
CA HIS A 184 29.26 -4.01 10.55
C HIS A 184 27.87 -3.53 10.12
N MET A 185 26.89 -4.43 10.19
CA MET A 185 25.51 -4.13 9.80
C MET A 185 24.54 -4.67 10.84
N ILE A 186 23.51 -3.89 11.13
CA ILE A 186 22.38 -4.34 11.91
C ILE A 186 21.33 -4.97 11.00
N THR A 187 20.55 -5.91 11.51
CA THR A 187 19.30 -6.29 10.84
C THR A 187 18.24 -5.27 11.24
N ALA A 188 17.61 -4.62 10.26
CA ALA A 188 16.65 -3.56 10.51
C ALA A 188 15.24 -3.96 10.03
N ASP A 189 14.23 -3.39 10.68
CA ASP A 189 12.82 -3.47 10.32
C ASP A 189 12.21 -2.05 10.30
N PHE A 190 10.92 -1.93 10.03
CA PHE A 190 10.24 -0.63 9.92
C PHE A 190 9.80 -0.02 11.26
N SER A 191 10.12 -0.65 12.40
CA SER A 191 9.83 -0.07 13.71
C SER A 191 10.68 1.18 13.95
N GLN A 192 10.13 2.12 14.73
CA GLN A 192 10.85 3.35 15.10
C GLN A 192 12.16 3.02 15.82
N GLU A 193 12.16 2.01 16.70
CA GLU A 193 13.35 1.60 17.45
C GLU A 193 14.45 1.12 16.49
N SER A 194 14.10 0.24 15.55
CA SER A 194 15.06 -0.29 14.58
C SER A 194 15.60 0.80 13.65
N LEU A 195 14.71 1.61 13.07
CA LEU A 195 15.10 2.70 12.18
C LEU A 195 15.96 3.77 12.89
N SER A 196 15.77 3.98 14.19
CA SER A 196 16.58 4.94 14.96
C SER A 196 18.08 4.58 15.01
N LYS A 197 18.41 3.30 14.81
CA LYS A 197 19.77 2.76 14.81
C LYS A 197 20.40 2.73 13.42
N VAL A 198 19.60 2.98 12.37
CA VAL A 198 20.08 2.97 10.98
C VAL A 198 20.78 4.28 10.66
N GLU A 199 22.03 4.18 10.20
CA GLU A 199 22.86 5.32 9.78
C GLU A 199 22.24 6.04 8.58
N GLN A 200 21.93 5.30 7.51
CA GLN A 200 21.22 5.81 6.35
C GLN A 200 20.25 4.78 5.80
N ALA A 201 19.08 5.23 5.34
CA ALA A 201 18.13 4.39 4.61
C ALA A 201 17.50 5.11 3.43
N ILE A 202 17.19 4.33 2.39
CA ILE A 202 16.21 4.70 1.37
C ILE A 202 14.95 3.89 1.67
N LEU A 203 13.86 4.56 2.00
CA LEU A 203 12.58 3.95 2.35
C LEU A 203 11.53 4.26 1.29
N PHE A 204 10.72 3.27 0.97
CA PHE A 204 9.57 3.40 0.08
C PHE A 204 8.32 3.37 0.92
N THR A 205 7.48 4.39 0.71
CA THR A 205 6.28 4.59 1.51
C THR A 205 5.05 4.73 0.64
N LEU A 206 3.97 4.07 1.03
CA LEU A 206 2.65 4.32 0.46
C LEU A 206 2.04 5.54 1.13
N ARG A 207 1.47 6.43 0.33
CA ARG A 207 0.69 7.59 0.76
C ARG A 207 -0.67 7.57 0.05
N PHE A 208 -1.72 7.85 0.81
CA PHE A 208 -3.11 7.78 0.36
C PHE A 208 -3.69 9.19 0.25
N ASP A 209 -4.13 9.58 -0.94
CA ASP A 209 -4.72 10.89 -1.23
C ASP A 209 -6.18 10.73 -1.68
N ASP A 210 -7.06 11.59 -1.15
CA ASP A 210 -8.52 11.60 -1.40
C ASP A 210 -8.96 12.18 -2.75
#